data_AF-A0A846D1U0-F1
#
_entry.id   AF-A0A846D1U0-F1
#
_cell.length_a   1.000
_cell.length_b   1.000
_cell.length_c   1.000
_cell.angle_alpha   90.00
_cell.angle_beta   90.00
_cell.angle_gamma   90.00
#
_symmetry.space_group_name_H-M   'P 1'
#
loop_
_entity.id
_entity.type
_entity.pdbx_description
1 polymer ?
#
loop_
_entity_poly.entity_id
_entity_poly.type
_entity_poly.pdbx_seq_one_letter_code
_entity_poly.pdbx_strand_id
1 'polypeptide(L)'
;WENWGKPLEDIAQGFLQILDKFPDTALLLPLHRNPTVREPLRAMLGDHERVFLTEPLDYVELVAAMQRCYLVMTDSGGLQEEAPSLGKPVLVLRKTTERPEAIAAGTGKLVGTNPEQMVGAASLLLSDSVAYQGMANAINPFGDGRAAERIVKIVEDYFG
;
A
#
# COMPACT_ATOMS: atom_id res chain seq x y z
N TRP A 1 4.42 -4.07 -11.70
CA TRP A 1 3.03 -4.54 -11.60
C TRP A 1 3.04 -6.03 -11.84
N GLU A 2 2.67 -6.82 -10.81
CA GLU A 2 2.75 -8.28 -10.86
C GLU A 2 1.40 -8.96 -11.13
N ASN A 3 0.30 -8.22 -11.03
CA ASN A 3 -1.05 -8.72 -11.24
C ASN A 3 -1.51 -8.48 -12.69
N TRP A 4 -2.14 -9.43 -13.36
CA TRP A 4 -2.65 -9.24 -14.74
C TRP A 4 -3.87 -10.11 -14.95
N GLY A 5 -4.81 -9.69 -15.80
CA GLY A 5 -6.03 -10.46 -16.08
C GLY A 5 -6.90 -10.66 -14.83
N LYS A 6 -7.24 -11.91 -14.51
CA LYS A 6 -8.20 -12.23 -13.44
C LYS A 6 -7.84 -11.65 -12.05
N PRO A 7 -6.60 -11.77 -11.54
CA PRO A 7 -6.18 -11.09 -10.32
C PRO A 7 -6.44 -9.58 -10.29
N LEU A 8 -6.30 -8.90 -11.44
CA LEU A 8 -6.53 -7.47 -11.55
C LEU A 8 -8.02 -7.12 -11.48
N GLU A 9 -8.87 -7.90 -12.15
CA GLU A 9 -10.33 -7.78 -12.04
C GLU A 9 -10.80 -8.02 -10.60
N ASP A 10 -10.23 -9.02 -9.93
CA ASP A 10 -10.55 -9.33 -8.54
C ASP A 10 -10.14 -8.19 -7.60
N ILE A 11 -8.97 -7.57 -7.82
CA ILE A 11 -8.55 -6.38 -7.07
C ILE A 11 -9.55 -5.23 -7.27
N ALA A 12 -9.92 -4.93 -8.51
CA ALA A 12 -10.91 -3.88 -8.82
C ALA A 12 -12.26 -4.16 -8.16
N GLN A 13 -12.73 -5.41 -8.21
CA GLN A 13 -13.96 -5.83 -7.54
C GLN A 13 -13.88 -5.69 -6.02
N GLY A 14 -12.73 -6.01 -5.42
CA GLY A 14 -12.47 -5.80 -4.00
C GLY A 14 -12.53 -4.32 -3.61
N PHE A 15 -11.96 -3.44 -4.43
CA PHE A 15 -12.05 -1.99 -4.19
C PHE A 15 -13.49 -1.48 -4.25
N LEU A 16 -14.28 -1.90 -5.23
CA LEU A 16 -15.70 -1.53 -5.31
C LEU A 16 -16.47 -1.99 -4.06
N GLN A 17 -16.26 -3.23 -3.61
CA GLN A 17 -16.90 -3.73 -2.39
C GLN A 17 -16.49 -2.97 -1.12
N ILE A 18 -15.23 -2.52 -1.03
CA ILE A 18 -14.78 -1.66 0.07
C ILE A 18 -15.52 -0.31 0.01
N LEU A 19 -15.57 0.31 -1.17
CA LEU A 19 -16.24 1.60 -1.35
C LEU A 19 -17.74 1.51 -1.05
N ASP A 20 -18.42 0.44 -1.47
CA ASP A 20 -19.84 0.21 -1.18
C ASP A 20 -20.10 0.08 0.33
N LYS A 21 -19.19 -0.57 1.06
CA LYS A 21 -19.31 -0.80 2.49
C LYS A 21 -18.95 0.42 3.34
N PHE A 22 -18.01 1.24 2.88
CA PHE A 22 -17.49 2.40 3.60
C PHE A 22 -17.76 3.69 2.79
N PRO A 23 -18.92 4.35 2.99
CA PRO A 23 -19.34 5.51 2.20
C PRO A 23 -18.48 6.76 2.41
N ASP A 24 -17.75 6.83 3.52
CA ASP A 24 -16.79 7.89 3.87
C ASP A 24 -15.38 7.65 3.28
N THR A 25 -15.17 6.52 2.61
CA THR A 25 -13.89 6.15 2.00
C THR A 25 -13.86 6.50 0.52
N ALA A 26 -12.70 6.98 0.07
CA ALA A 26 -12.38 7.22 -1.33
C ALA A 26 -11.10 6.45 -1.74
N LEU A 27 -11.00 6.12 -3.03
CA LEU A 27 -9.85 5.44 -3.61
C LEU A 27 -9.05 6.40 -4.48
N LEU A 28 -7.77 6.59 -4.17
CA LEU A 28 -6.79 7.20 -5.07
C LEU A 28 -5.94 6.10 -5.69
N LEU A 29 -5.97 5.97 -7.02
CA LEU A 29 -5.22 4.93 -7.73
C LEU A 29 -4.41 5.53 -8.89
N PRO A 30 -3.09 5.75 -8.69
CA PRO A 30 -2.19 6.10 -9.77
C PRO A 30 -2.05 4.92 -10.76
N LEU A 31 -2.54 5.10 -11.98
CA LEU A 31 -2.58 4.03 -12.98
C LEU A 31 -1.20 3.77 -13.58
N HIS A 32 -0.76 2.52 -13.52
CA HIS A 32 0.44 2.07 -14.23
C HIS A 32 0.37 2.43 -15.73
N ARG A 33 1.52 2.72 -16.37
CA ARG A 33 1.57 3.13 -17.78
C ARG A 33 1.22 2.01 -18.77
N ASN A 34 1.36 0.76 -18.34
CA ASN A 34 1.06 -0.39 -19.20
C ASN A 34 -0.45 -0.47 -19.48
N PRO A 35 -0.88 -0.39 -20.76
CA PRO A 35 -2.30 -0.43 -21.15
C PRO A 35 -3.01 -1.70 -20.66
N THR A 36 -2.33 -2.85 -20.62
CA THR A 36 -2.91 -4.13 -20.18
C THR A 36 -3.30 -4.13 -18.70
N VAL A 37 -2.75 -3.22 -17.89
CA VAL A 37 -3.21 -2.95 -16.51
C VAL A 37 -4.22 -1.82 -16.46
N ARG A 38 -3.90 -0.75 -17.19
CA ARG A 38 -4.59 0.54 -17.14
C ARG A 38 -6.02 0.45 -17.66
N GLU A 39 -6.23 -0.20 -18.79
CA GLU A 39 -7.52 -0.23 -19.47
C GLU A 39 -8.59 -1.00 -18.67
N PRO A 40 -8.32 -2.21 -18.12
CA PRO A 40 -9.29 -2.89 -17.27
C PRO A 40 -9.66 -2.08 -16.01
N LEU A 41 -8.68 -1.49 -15.33
CA LEU A 41 -8.93 -0.66 -14.14
C LEU A 41 -9.80 0.56 -14.49
N ARG A 42 -9.50 1.22 -15.59
CA ARG A 42 -10.28 2.37 -16.05
C ARG A 42 -11.70 1.97 -16.44
N ALA A 43 -11.88 0.84 -17.11
CA ALA A 43 -13.20 0.34 -17.49
C ALA A 43 -14.06 -0.05 -16.28
N MET A 44 -13.45 -0.65 -15.24
CA MET A 44 -14.19 -1.11 -14.05
C MET A 44 -14.42 -0.02 -13.01
N LEU A 45 -13.50 0.93 -12.86
CA LEU A 45 -13.50 1.89 -11.75
C LEU A 45 -13.72 3.35 -12.21
N GLY A 46 -13.61 3.64 -13.50
CA GLY A 46 -13.52 5.02 -14.01
C GLY A 46 -14.78 5.87 -13.82
N ASP A 47 -15.96 5.25 -13.73
CA ASP A 47 -17.24 5.95 -13.57
C ASP A 47 -17.68 6.06 -12.10
N HIS A 48 -16.90 5.52 -11.15
CA HIS A 48 -17.26 5.54 -9.74
C HIS A 48 -16.87 6.89 -9.09
N GLU A 49 -17.85 7.62 -8.55
CA GLU A 49 -17.68 9.01 -8.06
C GLU A 49 -16.59 9.21 -7.00
N ARG A 50 -16.29 8.17 -6.21
CA ARG A 50 -15.26 8.17 -5.15
C ARG A 50 -13.94 7.49 -5.56
N VAL A 51 -13.78 7.15 -6.84
CA VAL A 51 -12.51 6.67 -7.39
C VAL A 51 -11.82 7.77 -8.17
N PHE A 52 -10.60 8.07 -7.76
CA PHE A 52 -9.72 9.03 -8.40
C PHE A 52 -8.60 8.28 -9.10
N LEU A 53 -8.79 8.02 -10.40
CA LEU A 53 -7.76 7.47 -11.27
C LEU A 53 -6.86 8.59 -11.76
N THR A 54 -5.56 8.50 -11.47
CA THR A 54 -4.58 9.52 -11.89
C THR A 54 -3.53 8.92 -12.82
N GLU A 55 -2.76 9.78 -13.49
CA GLU A 55 -1.49 9.37 -14.06
C GLU A 55 -0.51 8.95 -12.95
N PRO A 56 0.55 8.19 -13.28
CA PRO A 56 1.61 7.86 -12.32
C PRO A 56 2.13 9.13 -11.65
N LEU A 57 2.11 9.13 -10.32
CA LEU A 57 2.64 10.21 -9.50
C LEU A 57 4.17 10.18 -9.51
N ASP A 58 4.78 11.36 -9.44
CA ASP A 58 6.19 11.44 -9.10
C ASP A 58 6.42 11.06 -7.62
N TYR A 59 7.68 10.98 -7.21
CA TYR A 59 8.01 10.54 -5.85
C TYR A 59 7.45 11.48 -4.77
N VAL A 60 7.55 12.80 -4.97
CA VAL A 60 7.10 13.78 -3.98
C VAL A 60 5.59 13.75 -3.86
N GLU A 61 4.89 13.67 -4.98
CA GLU A 61 3.43 13.51 -5.05
C GLU A 61 2.98 12.22 -4.37
N LEU A 62 3.67 11.10 -4.61
CA LEU A 62 3.36 9.80 -3.99
C LEU A 62 3.53 9.85 -2.47
N VAL A 63 4.64 10.41 -1.97
CA VAL A 63 4.86 10.61 -0.52
C VAL A 63 3.78 11.52 0.07
N ALA A 64 3.43 12.61 -0.61
CA ALA A 64 2.38 13.52 -0.16
C ALA A 64 1.00 12.84 -0.11
N ALA A 65 0.70 11.95 -1.06
CA ALA A 65 -0.52 11.14 -1.05
C ALA A 65 -0.52 10.13 0.11
N MET A 66 0.59 9.41 0.32
CA MET A 66 0.74 8.45 1.43
C MET A 66 0.59 9.12 2.79
N GLN A 67 1.17 10.31 2.99
CA GLN A 67 1.02 11.04 4.26
C GLN A 67 -0.45 11.35 4.59
N ARG A 68 -1.29 11.57 3.58
CA ARG A 68 -2.70 11.95 3.72
C ARG A 68 -3.67 10.77 3.69
N CYS A 69 -3.25 9.60 3.21
CA CYS A 69 -4.11 8.43 3.17
C CYS A 69 -4.31 7.82 4.57
N TYR A 70 -5.35 7.01 4.71
CA TYR A 70 -5.61 6.27 5.95
C TYR A 70 -4.83 4.94 5.97
N LEU A 71 -4.85 4.18 4.87
CA LEU A 71 -4.09 2.94 4.67
C LEU A 71 -3.61 2.86 3.22
N VAL A 72 -2.63 1.99 2.95
CA VAL A 72 -2.08 1.72 1.61
C VAL A 72 -2.39 0.28 1.21
N MET A 73 -2.89 0.07 -0.01
CA MET A 73 -3.04 -1.25 -0.63
C MET A 73 -2.12 -1.33 -1.84
N THR A 74 -1.15 -2.26 -1.85
CA THR A 74 -0.05 -2.22 -2.85
C THR A 74 0.52 -3.59 -3.19
N ASP A 75 0.99 -3.77 -4.42
CA ASP A 75 1.85 -4.88 -4.84
C ASP A 75 3.34 -4.49 -4.89
N SER A 76 3.68 -3.22 -4.62
CA SER A 76 5.05 -2.72 -4.64
C SER A 76 5.84 -3.12 -3.40
N GLY A 77 7.06 -3.64 -3.59
CA GLY A 77 8.01 -3.93 -2.52
C GLY A 77 8.49 -2.67 -1.79
N GLY A 78 8.87 -1.61 -2.53
CA GLY A 78 9.38 -0.37 -1.91
C GLY A 78 8.35 0.32 -1.03
N LEU A 79 7.08 0.32 -1.44
CA LEU A 79 6.01 0.91 -0.61
C LEU A 79 5.75 0.12 0.69
N GLN A 80 6.10 -1.16 0.76
CA GLN A 80 6.05 -1.92 2.01
C GLN A 80 7.12 -1.47 3.01
N GLU A 81 8.23 -0.88 2.54
CA GLU A 81 9.28 -0.33 3.39
C GLU A 81 8.99 1.12 3.80
N GLU A 82 8.43 1.92 2.88
CA GLU A 82 8.26 3.36 3.05
C GLU A 82 6.99 3.75 3.81
N ALA A 83 5.83 3.16 3.48
CA ALA A 83 4.55 3.55 4.08
C ALA A 83 4.50 3.34 5.61
N PRO A 84 5.10 2.27 6.19
CA PRO A 84 5.18 2.13 7.64
C PRO A 84 5.98 3.25 8.34
N SER A 85 6.99 3.84 7.71
CA SER A 85 7.71 5.00 8.25
C SER A 85 6.82 6.22 8.44
N LEU A 86 5.70 6.28 7.71
CA LEU A 86 4.68 7.33 7.80
C LEU A 86 3.52 6.94 8.72
N GLY A 87 3.63 5.82 9.44
CA GLY A 87 2.58 5.28 10.30
C GLY A 87 1.36 4.81 9.51
N LYS A 88 1.54 4.37 8.26
CA LYS A 88 0.43 3.95 7.39
C LYS A 88 0.38 2.42 7.31
N PRO A 89 -0.73 1.79 7.77
CA PRO A 89 -0.97 0.37 7.55
C PRO A 89 -0.88 -0.05 6.08
N VAL A 90 -0.23 -1.18 5.81
CA VAL A 90 -0.03 -1.70 4.44
C VAL A 90 -0.73 -3.05 4.24
N LEU A 91 -1.66 -3.12 3.30
CA LEU A 91 -2.23 -4.37 2.81
C LEU A 91 -1.57 -4.76 1.48
N VAL A 92 -0.89 -5.90 1.48
CA VAL A 92 -0.06 -6.35 0.35
C VAL A 92 -0.90 -7.22 -0.59
N LEU A 93 -1.07 -6.75 -1.82
CA LEU A 93 -1.89 -7.36 -2.88
C LEU A 93 -1.15 -8.48 -3.63
N ARG A 94 -0.41 -9.31 -2.88
CA ARG A 94 0.38 -10.44 -3.38
C ARG A 94 0.22 -11.64 -2.44
N LYS A 95 0.40 -12.85 -2.98
CA LYS A 95 0.36 -14.09 -2.18
C LYS A 95 1.65 -14.30 -1.38
N THR A 96 2.74 -13.71 -1.83
CA THR A 96 4.07 -13.78 -1.24
C THR A 96 4.70 -12.40 -1.25
N THR A 97 5.67 -12.14 -0.38
CA THR A 97 6.45 -10.89 -0.38
C THR A 97 7.92 -11.18 -0.15
N GLU A 98 8.78 -10.41 -0.80
CA GLU A 98 10.22 -10.28 -0.55
C GLU A 98 10.55 -9.46 0.73
N ARG A 99 9.54 -9.05 1.49
CA ARG A 99 9.65 -8.30 2.75
C ARG A 99 8.99 -9.05 3.93
N PRO A 100 9.42 -10.28 4.25
CA PRO A 100 8.85 -11.03 5.37
C PRO A 100 8.94 -10.27 6.71
N GLU A 101 9.94 -9.39 6.85
CA GLU A 101 10.15 -8.55 8.03
C GLU A 101 8.97 -7.59 8.25
N ALA A 102 8.38 -7.02 7.20
CA ALA A 102 7.21 -6.15 7.31
C ALA A 102 6.00 -6.89 7.90
N ILE A 103 5.83 -8.15 7.51
CA ILE A 103 4.74 -9.00 8.00
C ILE A 103 5.01 -9.43 9.44
N ALA A 104 6.25 -9.81 9.75
CA ALA A 104 6.65 -10.22 11.10
C ALA A 104 6.58 -9.07 12.11
N ALA A 105 6.95 -7.85 11.70
CA ALA A 105 6.86 -6.64 12.51
C ALA A 105 5.42 -6.15 12.70
N GLY A 106 4.48 -6.64 11.88
CA GLY A 106 3.08 -6.24 11.93
C GLY A 106 2.79 -4.89 11.27
N THR A 107 3.73 -4.32 10.51
CA THR A 107 3.54 -3.08 9.74
C THR A 107 2.79 -3.31 8.43
N GLY A 108 2.80 -4.55 7.92
CA GLY A 108 2.07 -4.96 6.73
C GLY A 108 1.36 -6.31 6.89
N LYS A 109 0.37 -6.56 6.02
CA LYS A 109 -0.37 -7.83 5.97
C LYS A 109 -0.53 -8.32 4.53
N LEU A 110 -0.13 -9.55 4.27
CA LEU A 110 -0.44 -10.23 3.00
C LEU A 110 -1.94 -10.53 2.92
N VAL A 111 -2.60 -9.99 1.91
CA VAL A 111 -4.03 -10.23 1.64
C VAL A 111 -4.28 -10.89 0.28
N GLY A 112 -3.25 -10.97 -0.56
CA GLY A 112 -3.39 -11.49 -1.92
C GLY A 112 -4.32 -10.64 -2.77
N THR A 113 -4.93 -11.28 -3.77
CA THR A 113 -5.83 -10.63 -4.74
C THR A 113 -7.26 -11.13 -4.63
N ASN A 114 -7.58 -11.92 -3.60
CA ASN A 114 -8.94 -12.42 -3.39
C ASN A 114 -9.81 -11.27 -2.82
N PRO A 115 -10.97 -10.93 -3.44
CA PRO A 115 -11.77 -9.79 -3.02
C PRO A 115 -12.23 -9.89 -1.57
N GLU A 116 -12.65 -11.08 -1.12
CA GLU A 116 -13.15 -11.27 0.25
C GLU A 116 -12.06 -11.04 1.29
N GLN A 117 -10.83 -11.52 1.03
CA GLN A 117 -9.69 -11.30 1.93
C GLN A 117 -9.29 -9.82 1.97
N MET A 118 -9.25 -9.17 0.81
CA MET A 118 -8.97 -7.73 0.70
C MET A 118 -10.00 -6.91 1.49
N VAL A 119 -11.29 -7.16 1.25
CA VAL A 119 -12.41 -6.46 1.90
C VAL A 119 -12.40 -6.72 3.40
N GLY A 120 -12.16 -7.97 3.83
CA GLY A 120 -12.10 -8.32 5.26
C GLY A 120 -10.97 -7.60 5.99
N ALA A 121 -9.77 -7.57 5.40
CA ALA A 121 -8.61 -6.89 5.97
C ALA A 121 -8.77 -5.37 5.99
N ALA A 122 -9.25 -4.77 4.89
CA ALA A 122 -9.54 -3.34 4.83
C ALA A 122 -10.66 -2.98 5.82
N SER A 123 -11.71 -3.78 5.91
CA SER A 123 -12.81 -3.56 6.85
C SER A 123 -12.33 -3.51 8.29
N LEU A 124 -11.48 -4.46 8.70
CA LEU A 124 -10.92 -4.48 10.05
C LEU A 124 -10.20 -3.16 10.36
N LEU A 125 -9.34 -2.69 9.45
CA LEU A 125 -8.58 -1.44 9.66
C LEU A 125 -9.47 -0.19 9.62
N LEU A 126 -10.51 -0.18 8.80
CA LEU A 126 -11.44 0.95 8.67
C LEU A 126 -12.45 1.03 9.82
N SER A 127 -12.82 -0.09 10.45
CA SER A 127 -13.83 -0.11 11.53
C SER A 127 -13.26 -0.31 12.94
N ASP A 128 -12.03 -0.80 13.09
CA ASP A 128 -11.41 -1.08 14.38
C ASP A 128 -10.15 -0.23 14.59
N SER A 129 -10.31 0.82 15.41
CA SER A 129 -9.21 1.73 15.75
C SER A 129 -8.05 1.03 16.49
N VAL A 130 -8.29 -0.03 17.27
CA VAL A 130 -7.24 -0.74 17.99
C VAL A 130 -6.41 -1.55 16.99
N ALA A 131 -7.07 -2.26 16.07
CA ALA A 131 -6.39 -2.98 15.00
C ALA A 131 -5.57 -2.03 14.11
N TYR A 132 -6.15 -0.88 13.77
CA TYR A 132 -5.44 0.16 13.02
C TYR A 132 -4.20 0.66 13.75
N GLN A 133 -4.35 1.10 15.01
CA GLN A 133 -3.25 1.66 15.80
C GLN A 133 -2.14 0.64 16.07
N GLY A 134 -2.49 -0.65 16.18
CA GLY A 134 -1.50 -1.73 16.30
C GLY A 134 -0.57 -1.81 15.08
N MET A 135 -1.11 -1.65 13.87
CA MET A 135 -0.32 -1.68 12.63
C MET A 135 0.37 -0.34 12.35
N ALA A 136 -0.31 0.78 12.60
CA ALA A 136 0.20 2.13 12.35
C ALA A 136 1.39 2.50 13.25
N ASN A 137 1.43 1.98 14.49
CA ASN A 137 2.51 2.25 15.45
C ASN A 137 3.53 1.11 15.54
N ALA A 138 3.41 0.06 14.72
CA ALA A 138 4.39 -1.00 14.67
C ALA A 138 5.76 -0.47 14.24
N ILE A 139 6.83 -0.99 14.85
CA ILE A 139 8.19 -0.55 14.56
C ILE A 139 8.55 -0.94 13.12
N ASN A 140 8.95 0.03 12.30
CA ASN A 140 9.41 -0.25 10.96
C ASN A 140 10.76 -1.00 11.01
N PRO A 141 10.84 -2.26 10.55
CA PRO A 141 12.07 -3.03 10.61
C PRO A 141 13.15 -2.55 9.63
N PHE A 142 12.80 -1.73 8.63
CA PHE A 142 13.74 -1.30 7.59
C PHE A 142 14.57 -0.07 7.97
N GLY A 143 14.23 0.60 9.06
CA GLY A 143 15.08 1.65 9.60
C GLY A 143 14.35 2.71 10.40
N ASP A 144 15.17 3.61 10.94
CA ASP A 144 14.79 4.73 11.79
C ASP A 144 15.17 6.08 11.17
N GLY A 145 15.46 6.09 9.87
CA GLY A 145 15.88 7.27 9.13
C GLY A 145 17.35 7.68 9.32
N ARG A 146 18.16 6.93 10.07
CA ARG A 146 19.58 7.29 10.36
C ARG A 146 20.61 6.44 9.60
N ALA A 147 20.20 5.75 8.54
CA ALA A 147 21.11 4.90 7.77
C ALA A 147 22.30 5.69 7.19
N ALA A 148 22.04 6.85 6.58
CA ALA A 148 23.08 7.67 5.97
C ALA A 148 24.13 8.15 6.98
N GLU A 149 23.68 8.67 8.14
CA GLU A 149 24.56 9.10 9.23
C GLU A 149 25.46 7.96 9.72
N ARG A 150 24.91 6.75 9.91
CA ARG A 150 25.67 5.58 10.32
C ARG A 150 26.68 5.14 9.28
N ILE A 151 26.31 5.15 7.99
CA ILE A 151 27.20 4.77 6.89
C ILE A 151 28.38 5.75 6.81
N VAL A 152 28.11 7.06 6.83
CA VAL A 152 29.17 8.09 6.83
C VAL A 152 30.13 7.87 7.99
N LYS A 153 29.59 7.67 9.20
CA LYS A 153 30.40 7.40 10.38
C LYS A 153 31.29 6.16 10.22
N ILE A 154 30.76 5.05 9.70
CA ILE A 154 31.53 3.82 9.48
C ILE A 154 32.67 4.05 8.48
N VAL A 155 32.42 4.82 7.43
CA VAL A 155 33.44 5.15 6.42
C VAL A 155 34.53 6.05 7.02
N GLU A 156 34.15 7.08 7.80
CA GLU A 156 35.10 7.94 8.52
C GLU A 156 35.96 7.13 9.49
N ASP A 157 35.36 6.26 10.30
CA ASP A 157 36.05 5.42 11.28
C ASP A 157 36.99 4.38 10.59
N TYR A 158 36.76 4.04 9.32
CA TYR A 158 37.61 3.10 8.57
C TYR A 158 38.83 3.77 7.92
N PHE A 159 38.71 5.03 7.51
CA PHE A 159 39.77 5.76 6.79
C PHE A 159 40.53 6.80 7.65
N GLY A 160 39.98 7.19 8.80
CA GLY A 160 40.60 8.09 9.78
C GLY A 160 41.49 7.38 10.79
#